data_AF-A0A5D4P295-F1
#
_entry.id   AF-A0A5D4P295-F1
#
_cell.length_a   1.000
_cell.length_b   1.000
_cell.length_c   1.000
_cell.angle_alpha   90.00
_cell.angle_beta   90.00
_cell.angle_gamma   90.00
#
_symmetry.space_group_name_H-M   'P 1'
#
loop_
_entity.id
_entity.type
_entity.pdbx_description
1 polymer ?
#
loop_
_entity_poly.entity_id
_entity_poly.type
_entity_poly.pdbx_seq_one_letter_code
_entity_poly.pdbx_strand_id
1 'polypeptide(L)'
;MEKENRDIALKTLNYLCKGSQIEGVIFHGLRVLLSENENNRPRIDGQISINIESGIKVFQSMPETDPEPNEIPNLDWVKSAKIMCEMRLKKIVEVKLGQEIPLVLNFRFWRSFIH
;
A
#
# COMPACT_ATOMS: atom_id res chain seq x y z
N MET A 1 -10.18 16.68 -5.29
CA MET A 1 -10.57 16.41 -3.89
C MET A 1 -10.32 17.66 -3.05
N GLU A 2 -11.24 18.07 -2.18
CA GLU A 2 -11.01 19.21 -1.28
C GLU A 2 -9.83 18.94 -0.34
N LYS A 3 -9.07 19.98 0.01
CA LYS A 3 -7.82 19.89 0.78
C LYS A 3 -8.00 19.20 2.14
N GLU A 4 -9.09 19.49 2.83
CA GLU A 4 -9.40 18.90 4.14
C GLU A 4 -9.64 17.39 4.05
N ASN A 5 -10.43 16.96 3.05
CA ASN A 5 -10.67 15.54 2.78
C ASN A 5 -9.38 14.79 2.44
N ARG A 6 -8.46 15.44 1.71
CA ARG A 6 -7.14 14.90 1.41
C ARG A 6 -6.30 14.67 2.66
N ASP A 7 -6.25 15.65 3.55
CA ASP A 7 -5.45 15.58 4.77
C ASP A 7 -5.99 14.49 5.72
N ILE A 8 -7.31 14.38 5.82
CA ILE A 8 -7.97 13.31 6.60
C ILE A 8 -7.67 11.94 5.99
N ALA A 9 -7.79 11.79 4.67
CA ALA A 9 -7.49 10.54 3.97
C ALA A 9 -6.02 10.13 4.18
N LEU A 10 -5.08 11.06 4.04
CA LEU A 10 -3.66 10.78 4.22
C LEU A 10 -3.33 10.40 5.68
N LYS A 11 -3.91 11.08 6.67
CA LYS A 11 -3.75 10.73 8.08
C LYS A 11 -4.30 9.33 8.37
N THR A 12 -5.49 9.03 7.82
CA THR A 12 -6.14 7.72 7.96
C THR A 12 -5.26 6.62 7.36
N LEU A 13 -4.78 6.80 6.13
CA LEU A 13 -3.93 5.81 5.46
C LEU A 13 -2.58 5.64 6.14
N ASN A 14 -1.95 6.72 6.61
CA ASN A 14 -0.73 6.61 7.41
C ASN A 14 -0.97 5.84 8.70
N TYR A 15 -2.08 6.10 9.39
CA TYR A 15 -2.45 5.41 10.60
C TYR A 15 -2.68 3.90 10.37
N LEU A 16 -3.34 3.55 9.26
CA LEU A 16 -3.68 2.17 8.94
C LEU A 16 -2.50 1.36 8.37
N CYS A 17 -1.73 1.94 7.45
CA CYS A 17 -0.79 1.20 6.62
C CYS A 17 0.67 1.30 7.11
N LYS A 18 1.08 2.41 7.73
CA LYS A 18 2.50 2.65 8.05
C LYS A 18 2.99 1.68 9.12
N GLY A 19 3.97 0.85 8.78
CA GLY A 19 4.53 -0.20 9.63
C GLY A 19 3.95 -1.58 9.38
N SER A 20 2.81 -1.69 8.69
CA SER A 20 2.18 -2.95 8.35
C SER A 20 2.89 -3.69 7.20
N GLN A 21 2.63 -4.99 7.11
CA GLN A 21 3.06 -5.87 6.03
C GLN A 21 1.84 -6.46 5.32
N ILE A 22 2.01 -6.89 4.07
CA ILE A 22 0.98 -7.63 3.34
C ILE A 22 1.04 -9.09 3.79
N GLU A 23 0.00 -9.55 4.48
CA GLU A 23 -0.09 -10.93 4.99
C GLU A 23 -0.77 -11.87 4.00
N GLY A 24 -1.62 -11.35 3.13
CA GLY A 24 -2.34 -12.16 2.15
C GLY A 24 -2.91 -11.34 1.01
N VAL A 25 -3.24 -12.05 -0.06
CA VAL A 25 -3.95 -11.50 -1.23
C VAL A 25 -5.23 -12.31 -1.41
N ILE A 26 -6.38 -11.64 -1.53
CA ILE A 26 -7.65 -12.27 -1.88
C ILE A 26 -7.92 -11.97 -3.36
N PHE A 27 -8.34 -12.99 -4.11
CA PHE A 27 -8.44 -12.92 -5.58
C PHE A 27 -9.85 -12.56 -6.11
N HIS A 28 -10.85 -12.45 -5.24
CA HIS A 28 -12.19 -11.94 -5.58
C HIS A 28 -12.20 -10.40 -5.55
N GLY A 29 -11.70 -9.81 -6.64
CA GLY A 29 -11.21 -8.42 -6.61
C GLY A 29 -9.88 -8.38 -5.87
N LEU A 30 -8.86 -7.70 -6.40
CA LEU A 30 -7.53 -7.74 -5.79
C LEU A 30 -7.57 -7.05 -4.42
N ARG A 31 -7.54 -7.82 -3.33
CA ARG A 31 -7.51 -7.27 -1.97
C ARG A 31 -6.25 -7.68 -1.25
N VAL A 32 -5.73 -6.78 -0.42
CA VAL A 32 -4.61 -7.06 0.48
C VAL A 32 -5.04 -7.08 1.92
N LEU A 33 -4.50 -8.04 2.66
CA LEU A 33 -4.61 -8.09 4.12
C LEU A 33 -3.35 -7.45 4.71
N LEU A 34 -3.54 -6.40 5.52
CA LEU A 34 -2.46 -5.74 6.25
C LEU A 34 -2.44 -6.22 7.70
N SER A 35 -1.23 -6.50 8.19
CA SER A 35 -0.97 -6.83 9.59
C SER A 35 -1.22 -5.66 10.53
N GLU A 36 -1.43 -5.95 11.81
CA GLU A 36 -1.28 -4.94 12.86
C GLU A 36 0.17 -4.41 12.94
N ASN A 37 0.31 -3.23 13.54
CA ASN A 37 1.56 -2.56 13.86
C ASN A 37 1.39 -1.75 15.16
N GLU A 38 2.48 -1.20 15.70
CA GLU A 38 2.46 -0.46 16.98
C GLU A 38 1.47 0.71 17.02
N ASN A 39 1.18 1.34 15.87
CA ASN A 39 0.26 2.48 15.78
C ASN A 39 -1.22 2.06 15.77
N ASN A 40 -1.54 0.90 15.17
CA ASN A 40 -2.93 0.46 14.95
C ASN A 40 -3.39 -0.68 15.87
N ARG A 41 -2.46 -1.42 16.47
CA ARG A 41 -2.70 -2.53 17.42
C ARG A 41 -3.65 -2.19 18.58
N PRO A 42 -3.61 -0.98 19.20
CA PRO A 42 -4.53 -0.66 20.28
C PRO A 42 -6.02 -0.61 19.87
N ARG A 43 -6.33 -0.64 18.56
CA ARG A 43 -7.70 -0.49 18.02
C ARG A 43 -8.10 -1.56 17.01
N ILE A 44 -7.13 -2.22 16.40
CA ILE A 44 -7.37 -3.26 15.39
C ILE A 44 -6.83 -4.55 15.97
N ASP A 45 -7.73 -5.37 16.53
CA ASP A 45 -7.45 -6.76 16.90
C ASP A 45 -7.68 -7.64 15.67
N GLY A 46 -6.68 -7.72 14.79
CA GLY A 46 -6.76 -8.49 13.55
C GLY A 46 -6.12 -7.84 12.32
N GLN A 47 -6.75 -8.01 11.15
CA GLN A 47 -6.22 -7.62 9.85
C GLN A 47 -7.10 -6.58 9.16
N ILE A 48 -6.48 -5.68 8.38
CA ILE A 48 -7.21 -4.73 7.53
C ILE A 48 -7.26 -5.28 6.11
N SER A 49 -8.46 -5.45 5.54
CA SER A 49 -8.64 -5.78 4.12
C SER A 49 -8.82 -4.51 3.28
N ILE A 50 -7.89 -4.23 2.37
CA ILE A 50 -7.97 -3.10 1.43
C ILE A 50 -8.26 -3.62 0.03
N ASN A 51 -9.31 -3.09 -0.62
CA ASN A 51 -9.61 -3.36 -2.02
C ASN A 51 -8.74 -2.49 -2.94
N ILE A 52 -8.09 -3.12 -3.91
CA ILE A 52 -7.28 -2.46 -4.94
C ILE A 52 -8.08 -2.52 -6.23
N GLU A 53 -8.79 -1.42 -6.52
CA GLU A 53 -9.66 -1.31 -7.70
C GLU A 53 -8.90 -0.83 -8.94
N SER A 54 -7.71 -0.25 -8.76
CA SER A 54 -6.86 0.28 -9.83
C SER A 54 -5.72 -0.66 -10.18
N GLY A 55 -5.09 -0.44 -11.35
CA GLY A 55 -3.85 -1.12 -11.72
C GLY A 55 -2.70 -0.80 -10.76
N ILE A 56 -1.65 -1.64 -10.77
CA ILE A 56 -0.48 -1.49 -9.90
C ILE A 56 0.78 -1.38 -10.76
N LYS A 57 1.69 -0.49 -10.35
CA LYS A 57 3.05 -0.38 -10.87
C LYS A 57 4.04 -0.38 -9.70
N VAL A 58 5.11 -1.16 -9.83
CA VAL A 58 6.23 -1.10 -8.90
C VAL A 58 7.29 -0.17 -9.47
N PHE A 59 7.64 0.85 -8.69
CA PHE A 59 8.74 1.75 -8.99
C PHE A 59 10.00 1.31 -8.23
N GLN A 60 11.18 1.50 -8.84
CA GLN A 60 12.46 1.18 -8.19
C GLN A 60 12.80 2.16 -7.05
N SER A 61 12.32 3.39 -7.15
CA SER A 61 12.46 4.45 -6.18
C SER A 61 11.15 5.21 -6.04
N MET A 62 11.03 6.05 -5.01
CA MET A 62 9.90 6.95 -4.87
C MET A 62 9.86 7.89 -6.09
N PRO A 63 8.74 7.98 -6.83
CA PRO A 63 8.67 8.89 -7.97
C PRO A 63 8.70 10.35 -7.49
N GLU A 64 9.38 11.20 -8.26
CA GLU A 64 9.49 12.64 -7.97
C GLU A 64 8.17 13.38 -8.22
N THR A 65 7.39 12.88 -9.18
CA THR A 65 6.06 13.37 -9.56
C THR A 65 5.02 12.28 -9.37
N ASP A 66 3.75 12.68 -9.30
CA ASP A 66 2.65 11.70 -9.27
C ASP A 66 2.65 10.90 -10.58
N PRO A 67 2.53 9.56 -10.53
CA PRO A 67 2.44 8.76 -11.74
C PRO A 67 1.19 9.09 -12.55
N GLU A 68 1.33 9.17 -13.86
CA GLU A 68 0.18 9.36 -14.75
C GLU A 68 -0.62 8.04 -14.93
N PRO A 69 -1.93 8.10 -15.21
CA PRO A 69 -2.74 6.88 -15.40
C PRO A 69 -2.24 5.98 -16.54
N ASN A 70 -1.70 6.58 -17.61
CA ASN A 70 -1.12 5.87 -18.76
C ASN A 70 0.15 5.07 -18.41
N GLU A 71 0.82 5.44 -17.32
CA GLU A 71 2.00 4.75 -16.81
C GLU A 71 1.66 3.51 -16.02
N ILE A 72 0.41 3.40 -15.53
CA ILE A 72 -0.06 2.26 -14.76
C ILE A 72 -0.50 1.16 -15.74
N PRO A 73 0.21 0.03 -15.80
CA PRO A 73 -0.11 -1.01 -16.75
C PRO A 73 -1.47 -1.63 -16.43
N ASN A 74 -2.27 -1.88 -17.46
CA ASN A 74 -3.46 -2.72 -17.34
C ASN A 74 -3.04 -4.19 -17.28
N LEU A 75 -2.74 -4.67 -16.07
CA LEU A 75 -2.31 -6.04 -15.82
C LEU A 75 -3.51 -6.93 -15.55
N ASP A 76 -3.46 -8.16 -16.04
CA ASP A 76 -4.37 -9.20 -15.58
C ASP A 76 -4.20 -9.47 -14.07
N TRP A 77 -5.22 -10.07 -13.46
CA TRP A 77 -5.25 -10.29 -12.02
C TRP A 77 -4.12 -11.20 -11.53
N VAL A 78 -3.62 -12.13 -12.36
CA VAL A 78 -2.54 -13.06 -12.00
C VAL A 78 -1.22 -12.32 -11.88
N LYS A 79 -0.92 -11.43 -12.83
CA LYS A 79 0.29 -10.59 -12.80
C LYS A 79 0.25 -9.62 -11.63
N SER A 80 -0.90 -8.98 -11.40
CA SER A 80 -1.08 -8.07 -10.26
C SER A 80 -0.91 -8.81 -8.92
N ALA A 81 -1.49 -10.01 -8.80
CA ALA A 81 -1.31 -10.88 -7.65
C ALA A 81 0.16 -11.25 -7.40
N LYS A 82 0.88 -11.63 -8.46
CA LYS A 82 2.30 -11.98 -8.37
C LYS A 82 3.12 -10.80 -7.83
N ILE A 83 2.91 -9.60 -8.37
CA ILE A 83 3.54 -8.37 -7.88
C ILE A 83 3.27 -8.18 -6.39
N MET A 84 2.01 -8.30 -5.95
CA MET A 84 1.66 -8.11 -4.54
C MET A 84 2.29 -9.18 -3.63
N CYS A 85 2.36 -10.43 -4.09
CA CYS A 85 3.05 -11.50 -3.39
C CYS A 85 4.55 -11.20 -3.18
N GLU A 86 5.23 -10.63 -4.18
CA GLU A 86 6.64 -10.22 -4.08
C GLU A 86 6.86 -9.10 -3.04
N MET A 87 5.83 -8.30 -2.76
CA MET A 87 5.89 -7.20 -1.80
C MET A 87 5.62 -7.63 -0.34
N ARG A 88 5.12 -8.84 -0.09
CA ARG A 88 4.75 -9.35 1.26
C ARG A 88 5.89 -9.31 2.29
N LEU A 89 7.13 -9.47 1.84
CA LEU A 89 8.31 -9.46 2.73
C LEU A 89 8.76 -8.05 3.12
N LYS A 90 8.13 -7.00 2.60
CA LYS A 90 8.51 -5.62 2.83
C LYS A 90 7.49 -4.93 3.74
N LYS A 91 7.97 -4.00 4.55
CA LYS A 91 7.13 -3.13 5.38
C LYS A 91 6.78 -1.86 4.64
N ILE A 92 5.53 -1.40 4.77
CA ILE A 92 5.14 -0.06 4.32
C ILE A 92 5.78 0.95 5.28
N VAL A 93 6.60 1.85 4.77
CA VAL A 93 7.30 2.86 5.60
C VAL A 93 6.78 4.27 5.40
N GLU A 94 6.11 4.51 4.28
CA GLU A 94 5.57 5.81 3.91
C GLU A 94 4.38 5.63 2.99
N VAL A 95 3.39 6.51 3.14
CA VAL A 95 2.23 6.60 2.28
C VAL A 95 2.15 8.01 1.72
N LYS A 96 2.03 8.14 0.40
CA LYS A 96 1.71 9.41 -0.27
C LYS A 96 0.42 9.26 -1.04
N LEU A 97 -0.30 10.36 -1.16
CA LEU A 97 -1.51 10.46 -1.97
C LEU A 97 -1.23 11.46 -3.09
N GLY A 98 -1.40 11.08 -4.35
CA GLY A 98 -1.24 12.00 -5.48
C GLY A 98 -2.39 13.01 -5.57
N GLN A 99 -2.23 14.12 -6.30
CA GLN A 99 -3.25 15.17 -6.42
C GLN A 99 -4.57 14.64 -7.00
N GLU A 100 -4.48 13.76 -7.99
CA GLU A 100 -5.61 13.23 -8.76
C GLU A 100 -5.73 11.71 -8.70
N ILE A 101 -5.44 11.06 -7.56
CA ILE A 101 -5.88 9.67 -7.19
C ILE A 101 -4.78 8.60 -6.95
N PRO A 102 -3.50 8.64 -7.42
CA PRO A 102 -2.64 7.49 -7.12
C PRO A 102 -2.20 7.45 -5.65
N LEU A 103 -2.57 6.38 -4.96
CA LEU A 103 -1.98 5.99 -3.67
C LEU A 103 -0.59 5.41 -3.93
N VAL A 104 0.44 6.03 -3.34
CA VAL A 104 1.81 5.54 -3.43
C VAL A 104 2.24 4.98 -2.08
N LEU A 105 2.54 3.68 -2.05
CA LEU A 105 3.06 2.98 -0.88
C LEU A 105 4.56 2.76 -1.05
N ASN A 106 5.37 3.28 -0.14
CA ASN A 106 6.80 3.04 -0.11
C ASN A 106 7.10 1.84 0.77
N PHE A 107 7.88 0.90 0.26
CA PHE A 107 8.22 -0.34 0.95
C PHE A 107 9.72 -0.43 1.23
N ARG A 108 10.09 -0.87 2.43
CA ARG A 108 11.48 -1.24 2.76
C ARG A 108 11.58 -2.69 3.21
N PHE A 109 12.70 -3.33 2.88
CA PHE A 109 13.05 -4.62 3.44
C PHE A 109 13.27 -4.49 4.95
N TRP A 110 12.68 -5.40 5.71
CA TRP A 110 13.06 -5.57 7.11
C TRP A 110 14.41 -6.26 7.15
N ARG A 111 15.49 -5.49 7.32
CA ARG A 111 16.74 -6.08 7.82
C ARG A 111 16.58 -6.26 9.31
N SER A 112 16.31 -7.48 9.76
CA SER A 112 16.58 -7.84 11.15
C SER A 112 18.08 -7.64 11.34
N PHE A 113 18.47 -6.63 12.12
CA PHE A 113 19.81 -6.57 12.66
C PHE A 113 19.93 -7.75 13.62
N ILE A 114 20.51 -8.84 13.14
CA ILE A 114 21.08 -9.86 14.00
C ILE A 114 22.35 -9.21 14.56
N HIS A 115 22.34 -8.88 15.86
CA HIS A 115 23.53 -8.56 16.64
C HIS A 115 24.12 -9.84 17.19
#